data_AF-B9J8W2-F1
#
_entry.id   AF-B9J8W2-F1
#
_cell.length_a   1.000
_cell.length_b   1.000
_cell.length_c   1.000
_cell.angle_alpha   90.00
_cell.angle_beta   90.00
_cell.angle_gamma   90.00
#
_symmetry.space_group_name_H-M   'P 1'
#
loop_
_entity.id
_entity.type
_entity.pdbx_description
1 polymer ?
#
loop_
_entity_poly.entity_id
_entity_poly.type
_entity_poly.pdbx_seq_one_letter_code
_entity_poly.pdbx_strand_id
1 'polypeptide(L)' 'MAVTKLEQWKNERKNKPRPVVVAEKTHVVEIECAHCRRHFFRWISTAPAYWRCEDCAQTADLVQS' A
#
# COMPACT_ATOMS: atom_id res chain seq x y z
N MET A 1 9.55 26.32 7.64
CA MET A 1 8.60 25.61 8.52
C MET A 1 9.08 24.18 8.65
N ALA A 2 9.41 23.72 9.86
CA ALA A 2 9.85 22.34 10.08
C ALA A 2 8.66 21.41 9.88
N VAL A 3 8.66 20.63 8.80
CA VAL A 3 7.65 19.59 8.57
C VAL A 3 7.86 18.52 9.64
N THR A 4 6.87 18.31 10.49
CA THR A 4 6.96 17.29 11.54
C THR A 4 6.97 15.89 10.92
N LYS A 5 7.57 14.90 11.59
CA LYS A 5 7.52 13.50 11.14
C LYS A 5 6.10 13.01 10.86
N LEU A 6 5.12 13.51 11.62
CA LEU A 6 3.69 13.23 11.42
C LEU A 6 3.18 13.79 10.09
N GLU A 7 3.53 15.03 9.77
CA GLU A 7 3.17 15.67 8.51
C GLU A 7 3.86 15.01 7.32
N GLN A 8 5.13 14.61 7.46
CA GLN A 8 5.83 13.80 6.44
C GLN A 8 5.08 12.49 6.15
N TRP A 9 4.74 11.73 7.19
CA TRP A 9 4.07 10.44 7.02
C TRP A 9 2.65 10.58 6.45
N LYS A 10 1.94 11.64 6.84
CA LYS A 10 0.61 11.98 6.32
C LYS A 10 0.69 12.40 4.84
N ASN A 11 1.76 13.09 4.45
CA ASN A 11 1.99 13.48 3.06
C ASN A 11 2.43 12.28 2.20
N GLU A 12 3.26 11.39 2.72
CA GLU A 12 3.60 10.11 2.07
C GLU A 12 2.37 9.25 1.82
N ARG A 13 1.43 9.17 2.78
CA ARG A 13 0.15 8.48 2.58
C ARG A 13 -0.75 9.15 1.55
N LYS A 14 -0.73 10.49 1.45
CA LYS A 14 -1.48 11.24 0.44
C LYS A 14 -0.92 11.03 -0.96
N ASN A 15 0.40 10.88 -1.08
CA ASN A 15 1.10 10.77 -2.36
C ASN A 15 1.27 9.31 -2.82
N LYS A 16 1.02 8.33 -1.93
CA LYS A 16 0.98 6.92 -2.31
C LYS A 16 -0.30 6.61 -3.08
N PRO A 17 -0.22 5.85 -4.18
CA PRO A 17 -1.41 5.43 -4.90
C PRO A 17 -2.30 4.63 -3.95
N ARG A 18 -3.60 4.93 -3.99
CA ARG A 18 -4.58 4.18 -3.19
C ARG A 18 -4.63 2.73 -3.70
N PRO A 19 -4.74 1.75 -2.81
CA PRO A 19 -4.99 0.38 -3.23
C PRO A 19 -6.26 0.30 -4.09
N VAL A 20 -6.18 -0.46 -5.18
CA VAL A 20 -7.35 -0.81 -5.98
C VAL A 20 -8.00 -2.01 -5.29
N VAL A 21 -9.09 -1.75 -4.57
CA VAL A 21 -9.88 -2.79 -3.91
C VAL A 21 -10.81 -3.41 -4.94
N VAL A 22 -10.64 -4.71 -5.21
CA VAL A 22 -11.40 -5.46 -6.22
C VAL A 22 -12.63 -6.11 -5.59
N ALA A 23 -12.52 -6.57 -4.34
CA ALA A 23 -13.61 -7.16 -3.59
C ALA A 23 -13.41 -6.96 -2.08
N GLU A 24 -14.53 -6.82 -1.36
CA GLU A 24 -14.55 -6.76 0.11
C GLU A 24 -15.29 -7.99 0.66
N LYS A 25 -14.65 -8.67 1.61
CA LYS A 25 -15.27 -9.68 2.49
C LYS A 25 -15.18 -9.16 3.92
N THR A 26 -15.98 -9.71 4.83
CA THR A 26 -16.22 -9.17 6.19
C THR A 26 -14.99 -8.62 6.91
N HIS A 27 -13.83 -9.27 6.82
CA HIS A 27 -12.60 -8.79 7.46
C HIS A 27 -11.40 -8.62 6.52
N VAL A 28 -11.54 -9.03 5.26
CA VAL A 28 -10.44 -9.05 4.29
C VAL A 28 -10.88 -8.43 2.98
N VAL A 29 -10.00 -7.66 2.37
CA VAL A 29 -10.19 -7.11 1.03
C VAL A 29 -9.22 -7.76 0.06
N GLU A 30 -9.70 -7.99 -1.14
CA GLU A 30 -8.90 -8.31 -2.31
C GLU A 30 -8.39 -7.01 -2.91
N ILE A 31 -7.07 -6.93 -3.08
CA ILE A 31 -6.37 -5.76 -3.60
C ILE A 31 -5.64 -6.17 -4.88
N GLU A 32 -5.77 -5.38 -5.93
CA GLU A 32 -4.96 -5.50 -7.14
C GLU A 32 -3.63 -4.76 -6.96
N CYS A 33 -2.52 -5.45 -7.16
CA CYS A 33 -1.21 -4.83 -7.14
C CYS A 33 -1.04 -3.86 -8.32
N ALA A 34 -0.70 -2.61 -8.02
CA ALA A 34 -0.51 -1.59 -9.05
C ALA A 34 0.66 -1.90 -10.02
N HIS A 35 1.63 -2.73 -9.62
CA HIS A 35 2.84 -3.02 -10.40
C HIS A 35 2.68 -4.26 -11.28
N CYS A 36 2.29 -5.40 -10.69
CA CYS A 36 2.22 -6.68 -11.40
C CYS A 36 0.80 -7.14 -11.70
N ARG A 37 -0.22 -6.35 -11.33
CA ARG A 37 -1.65 -6.65 -11.54
C ARG A 37 -2.13 -7.95 -10.87
N ARG A 38 -1.31 -8.57 -10.01
CA ARG A 38 -1.69 -9.73 -9.20
C ARG A 38 -2.64 -9.32 -8.08
N HIS A 39 -3.59 -10.20 -7.79
CA HIS A 39 -4.52 -10.00 -6.69
C HIS A 39 -3.96 -10.63 -5.42
N PHE A 40 -4.15 -9.96 -4.28
CA PHE A 40 -3.78 -10.48 -2.97
C PHE A 40 -4.77 -10.01 -1.90
N PHE A 41 -4.82 -10.72 -0.78
CA PHE A 41 -5.74 -10.42 0.30
C PHE A 41 -5.05 -9.73 1.46
N ARG A 42 -5.70 -8.72 2.04
CA ARG A 42 -5.26 -8.06 3.29
C ARG A 42 -6.44 -7.80 4.21
N TRP A 43 -6.17 -7.75 5.51
CA TRP A 43 -7.17 -7.31 6.49
C TRP A 43 -7.58 -5.86 6.19
N ILE A 44 -8.88 -5.57 6.27
CA ILE A 44 -9.44 -4.23 6.00
C ILE A 44 -8.71 -3.14 6.80
N SER A 45 -8.37 -3.42 8.06
CA SER A 45 -7.64 -2.50 8.93
C SER A 45 -6.24 -2.13 8.42
N THR A 46 -5.62 -3.01 7.64
CA THR A 46 -4.24 -2.86 7.15
C THR A 46 -4.17 -2.56 5.66
N ALA A 47 -5.20 -2.91 4.89
CA ALA A 47 -5.29 -2.75 3.45
C ALA A 47 -4.94 -1.35 2.92
N PRO A 48 -5.33 -0.23 3.58
CA PRO A 48 -4.96 1.11 3.13
C PRO A 48 -3.45 1.36 3.03
N ALA A 49 -2.62 0.55 3.69
CA ALA A 49 -1.17 0.65 3.64
C ALA A 49 -0.54 -0.11 2.45
N TYR A 50 -1.28 -1.00 1.79
CA TYR A 50 -0.74 -1.93 0.79
C TYR A 50 -1.29 -1.67 -0.60
N TRP A 51 -0.50 -1.05 -1.48
CA TRP A 51 -0.82 -0.87 -2.90
C TRP A 51 0.02 -1.76 -3.83
N ARG A 52 0.97 -2.51 -3.25
CA ARG A 52 1.81 -3.51 -3.92
C ARG A 52 1.74 -4.84 -3.17
N CYS A 53 1.84 -5.94 -3.91
CA CYS A 53 2.04 -7.26 -3.31
C CYS A 53 3.44 -7.37 -2.67
N GLU A 54 3.63 -8.36 -1.81
CA GLU A 54 4.90 -8.57 -1.08
C GLU A 54 6.09 -8.76 -2.03
N ASP A 55 5.90 -9.49 -3.14
CA ASP A 55 6.92 -9.67 -4.19
C ASP A 55 7.40 -8.33 -4.78
N CYS A 56 6.45 -7.40 -5.03
CA CYS A 56 6.74 -6.07 -5.59
C CYS A 56 7.18 -5.05 -4.54
N ALA A 57 6.99 -5.35 -3.25
CA ALA A 57 7.45 -4.53 -2.15
C ALA A 57 8.92 -4.84 -1.82
N GLN A 58 9.31 -6.12 -1.82
CA GLN A 58 10.71 -6.54 -1.61
C GLN A 58 11.66 -6.01 -2.69
N THR A 59 11.19 -5.89 -3.93
CA THR A 59 11.95 -5.29 -5.03
C THR A 59 12.12 -3.77 -4.91
N ALA A 60 11.28 -3.09 -4.12
CA ALA A 60 11.40 -1.65 -3.88
C ALA A 60 12.52 -1.32 -2.90
N ASP A 61 12.71 -2.17 -1.90
CA ASP A 61 13.71 -1.99 -0.83
C ASP A 61 15.14 -2.20 -1.36
N LEU A 62 15.30 -3.07 -2.36
CA LEU A 62 16.57 -3.32 -3.05
C LEU A 62 17.06 -2.14 -3.92
N VAL A 63 16.21 -1.15 -4.20
CA VAL A 63 16.59 0.03 -5.01
C VAL A 63 17.04 1.22 -4.13
N GLN A 64 17.07 1.06 -2.79
CA GLN A 64 17.52 2.10 -1.87
C GLN A 64 18.83 1.78 -1.12
N SER A 65 19.53 0.70 -1.47
CA SER A 65 20.85 0.35 -0.89
C SER A 65 22.01 0.90 -1.71
#